data_AF-A0A428S8E3-F1
#
_entry.id   AF-A0A428S8E3-F1
#
_cell.length_a   1.000
_cell.length_b   1.000
_cell.length_c   1.000
_cell.angle_alpha   90.00
_cell.angle_beta   90.00
_cell.angle_gamma   90.00
#
_symmetry.space_group_name_H-M   'P 1'
#
loop_
_entity.id
_entity.type
_entity.pdbx_description
1 polymer ?
#
loop_
_entity_poly.entity_id
_entity_poly.type
_entity_poly.pdbx_seq_one_letter_code
_entity_poly.pdbx_strand_id
1 'polypeptide(L)'
;MDEIGKTAVEDESWRIRFRRRRAVKVFKKLSHMSDLVNLTTIFGLVAWISILVTHIAWCRARFAQGLRNEELPYVAPFGIYGSYVALVACVLIALTKNYDVFVGHGLAKNYKTFITGYIGIPIYLGLIFGHKIVTKSRGFKPCEVDLFTGKDIIDREEEAFLAHQAALRETDGARNKGWFYRTFISWLF
;
A
#
# COMPACT_ATOMS: atom_id res chain seq x y z
N MET A 1 -37.16 57.50 2.17
CA MET A 1 -37.29 56.03 2.06
C MET A 1 -35.93 55.36 1.82
N ASP A 2 -34.82 56.05 2.14
CA ASP A 2 -33.52 55.76 1.52
C ASP A 2 -32.54 55.03 2.45
N GLU A 3 -32.83 54.95 3.75
CA GLU A 3 -31.99 54.20 4.70
C GLU A 3 -32.27 52.70 4.69
N ILE A 4 -33.54 52.30 4.57
CA ILE A 4 -33.94 50.88 4.55
C ILE A 4 -33.40 50.16 3.29
N GLY A 5 -33.31 50.89 2.17
CA GLY A 5 -32.72 50.35 0.94
C GLY A 5 -31.21 50.14 1.02
N LYS A 6 -30.49 51.03 1.72
CA LYS A 6 -29.02 50.90 1.90
C LYS A 6 -28.65 49.74 2.80
N THR A 7 -29.39 49.52 3.89
CA THR A 7 -29.13 48.41 4.81
C THR A 7 -29.41 47.05 4.17
N ALA A 8 -30.42 46.94 3.31
CA ALA A 8 -30.71 45.71 2.57
C ALA A 8 -29.60 45.36 1.55
N VAL A 9 -29.08 46.34 0.81
CA VAL A 9 -27.99 46.14 -0.15
C VAL A 9 -26.67 45.79 0.57
N GLU A 10 -26.42 46.40 1.73
CA GLU A 10 -25.23 46.13 2.53
C GLU A 10 -25.27 44.74 3.17
N ASP A 11 -26.44 44.29 3.64
CA ASP A 11 -26.64 42.92 4.14
C ASP A 11 -26.43 41.87 3.04
N GLU A 12 -26.97 42.09 1.83
CA GLU A 12 -26.78 41.16 0.71
C GLU A 12 -25.30 41.09 0.27
N SER A 13 -24.62 42.24 0.19
CA SER A 13 -23.18 42.32 -0.07
C SER A 13 -22.35 41.60 0.99
N TRP A 14 -22.74 41.72 2.26
CA TRP A 14 -22.07 41.04 3.38
C TRP A 14 -22.27 39.52 3.29
N ARG A 15 -23.51 39.07 3.00
CA ARG A 15 -23.85 37.66 2.81
C ARG A 15 -23.12 37.03 1.63
N ILE A 16 -22.99 37.74 0.51
CA ILE A 16 -22.22 37.27 -0.66
C ILE A 16 -20.73 37.16 -0.32
N ARG A 17 -20.13 38.17 0.33
CA ARG A 17 -18.72 38.11 0.78
C ARG A 17 -18.48 36.98 1.78
N PHE A 18 -19.41 36.72 2.67
CA PHE A 18 -19.31 35.66 3.66
C PHE A 18 -19.39 34.27 3.02
N ARG A 19 -20.31 34.08 2.07
CA ARG A 19 -20.39 32.85 1.24
C ARG A 19 -19.13 32.64 0.43
N ARG A 20 -18.58 33.68 -0.21
CA ARG A 20 -17.33 33.60 -0.98
C ARG A 20 -16.13 33.25 -0.09
N ARG A 21 -16.01 33.85 1.08
CA ARG A 21 -14.93 33.54 2.05
C ARG A 21 -15.03 32.12 2.60
N ARG A 22 -16.23 31.61 2.88
CA ARG A 22 -16.43 30.20 3.26
C ARG A 22 -16.13 29.26 2.10
N ALA A 23 -16.62 29.54 0.90
CA ALA A 23 -16.33 28.76 -0.29
C ALA A 23 -14.83 28.68 -0.58
N VAL A 24 -14.09 29.79 -0.46
CA VAL A 24 -12.62 29.81 -0.63
C VAL A 24 -11.91 29.01 0.48
N LYS A 25 -12.34 29.13 1.75
CA LYS A 25 -11.77 28.30 2.84
C LYS A 25 -12.05 26.81 2.65
N VAL A 26 -13.26 26.45 2.21
CA VAL A 26 -13.67 25.07 1.93
C VAL A 26 -12.92 24.54 0.71
N PHE A 27 -12.84 25.30 -0.38
CA PHE A 27 -12.09 24.95 -1.58
C PHE A 27 -10.60 24.78 -1.29
N LYS A 28 -10.02 25.69 -0.50
CA LYS A 28 -8.63 25.58 -0.04
C LYS A 28 -8.45 24.37 0.88
N LYS A 29 -9.41 24.04 1.75
CA LYS A 29 -9.34 22.82 2.58
C LYS A 29 -9.46 21.55 1.73
N LEU A 30 -10.31 21.55 0.71
CA LEU A 30 -10.47 20.45 -0.25
C LEU A 30 -9.21 20.24 -1.10
N SER A 31 -8.52 21.32 -1.52
CA SER A 31 -7.25 21.19 -2.26
C SER A 31 -6.13 20.58 -1.43
N HIS A 32 -6.09 20.83 -0.11
CA HIS A 32 -5.11 20.16 0.76
C HIS A 32 -5.41 18.65 0.91
N MET A 33 -6.66 18.22 0.82
CA MET A 33 -7.00 16.79 0.90
C MET A 33 -6.53 16.04 -0.34
N SER A 34 -6.62 16.62 -1.54
CA SER A 34 -6.08 16.01 -2.76
C SER A 34 -4.55 15.84 -2.71
N ASP A 35 -3.83 16.78 -2.10
CA ASP A 35 -2.37 16.68 -1.95
C ASP A 35 -1.96 15.49 -1.07
N LEU A 36 -2.71 15.24 0.02
CA LEU A 36 -2.48 14.08 0.89
C LEU A 36 -2.80 12.75 0.19
N VAL A 37 -3.86 12.71 -0.62
CA VAL A 37 -4.23 11.51 -1.40
C VAL A 37 -3.17 11.18 -2.45
N ASN A 38 -2.63 12.19 -3.13
CA ASN A 38 -1.54 11.99 -4.07
C ASN A 38 -0.26 11.50 -3.37
N LEU A 39 0.09 12.11 -2.23
CA LEU A 39 1.26 11.74 -1.44
C LEU A 39 1.16 10.30 -0.90
N THR A 40 0.02 9.91 -0.31
CA THR A 40 -0.18 8.54 0.20
C THR A 40 -0.13 7.50 -0.92
N THR A 41 -0.64 7.84 -2.12
CA THR A 41 -0.57 6.92 -3.26
C THR A 41 0.88 6.64 -3.68
N ILE A 42 1.75 7.66 -3.64
CA ILE A 42 3.18 7.48 -3.95
C ILE A 42 3.87 6.64 -2.87
N PHE A 43 3.60 6.91 -1.58
CA PHE A 43 4.14 6.10 -0.49
C PHE A 43 3.68 4.65 -0.57
N GLY A 44 2.41 4.40 -0.91
CA GLY A 44 1.90 3.07 -1.18
C GLY A 44 2.68 2.37 -2.29
N LEU A 45 2.86 3.02 -3.45
CA LEU A 45 3.64 2.46 -4.57
C LEU A 45 5.07 2.11 -4.16
N VAL A 46 5.74 2.97 -3.40
CA VAL A 46 7.10 2.69 -2.87
C VAL A 46 7.09 1.50 -1.92
N ALA A 47 6.08 1.39 -1.05
CA ALA A 47 5.92 0.25 -0.14
C ALA A 47 5.71 -1.06 -0.92
N TRP A 48 4.88 -1.06 -1.97
CA TRP A 48 4.68 -2.22 -2.84
C TRP A 48 5.98 -2.65 -3.54
N ILE A 49 6.76 -1.70 -4.07
CA ILE A 49 8.07 -1.98 -4.67
C ILE A 49 9.01 -2.60 -3.62
N SER A 50 9.02 -2.06 -2.39
CA SER A 50 9.84 -2.60 -1.30
C SER A 50 9.47 -4.05 -0.96
N ILE A 51 8.18 -4.36 -0.87
CA ILE A 51 7.69 -5.73 -0.60
C ILE A 51 8.15 -6.68 -1.71
N LEU A 52 8.02 -6.27 -2.98
CA LEU A 52 8.42 -7.09 -4.13
C LEU A 52 9.93 -7.36 -4.14
N VAL A 53 10.75 -6.37 -3.79
CA VAL A 53 12.22 -6.51 -3.73
C VAL A 53 12.64 -7.48 -2.63
N THR A 54 12.06 -7.34 -1.44
CA THR A 54 12.28 -8.29 -0.33
C THR A 54 11.84 -9.70 -0.72
N HIS A 55 10.70 -9.84 -1.41
CA HIS A 55 10.22 -11.13 -1.89
C HIS A 55 11.17 -11.78 -2.91
N ILE A 56 11.74 -11.00 -3.85
CA ILE A 56 12.75 -11.51 -4.80
C ILE A 56 14.01 -11.97 -4.05
N ALA A 57 14.48 -11.19 -3.06
CA ALA A 57 15.63 -11.57 -2.25
C ALA A 57 15.38 -12.86 -1.43
N TRP A 58 14.19 -12.97 -0.83
CA TRP A 58 13.73 -14.16 -0.12
C TRP A 58 13.70 -15.40 -1.02
N CYS A 59 13.09 -15.30 -2.21
CA CYS A 59 13.04 -16.43 -3.13
C CYS A 59 14.44 -16.85 -3.63
N ARG A 60 15.37 -15.90 -3.80
CA ARG A 60 16.77 -16.21 -4.14
C ARG A 60 17.49 -16.92 -2.99
N ALA A 61 17.28 -16.49 -1.74
CA ALA A 61 17.83 -17.15 -0.56
C ALA A 61 17.29 -18.58 -0.41
N ARG A 62 15.96 -18.75 -0.57
CA ARG A 62 15.29 -20.06 -0.54
C ARG A 62 15.86 -21.02 -1.58
N PHE A 63 16.02 -20.59 -2.83
CA PHE A 63 16.55 -21.43 -3.90
C PHE A 63 18.00 -21.86 -3.62
N ALA A 64 18.82 -20.97 -3.07
CA ALA A 64 20.21 -21.25 -2.75
C ALA A 64 20.40 -22.22 -1.57
N GLN A 65 19.38 -22.37 -0.72
CA GLN A 65 19.39 -23.28 0.44
C GLN A 65 18.68 -24.62 0.17
N GLY A 66 18.12 -24.81 -1.03
CA GLY A 66 17.48 -26.05 -1.43
C GLY A 66 16.14 -26.34 -0.73
N LEU A 67 15.55 -25.36 -0.05
CA LEU A 67 14.23 -25.48 0.60
C LEU A 67 13.16 -25.78 -0.45
N ARG A 68 12.62 -27.02 -0.38
CA ARG A 68 11.68 -27.54 -1.38
C ARG A 68 10.34 -26.81 -1.31
N ASN A 69 9.56 -26.90 -2.39
CA ASN A 69 8.24 -26.26 -2.43
C ASN A 69 7.25 -26.84 -1.42
N GLU A 70 7.43 -28.11 -1.06
CA GLU A 70 6.56 -28.83 -0.13
C GLU A 70 6.77 -28.44 1.35
N GLU A 71 7.89 -27.82 1.71
CA GLU A 71 8.22 -27.46 3.10
C GLU A 71 7.67 -26.08 3.52
N LEU A 72 7.07 -25.35 2.58
CA LEU A 72 6.47 -24.04 2.86
C LEU A 72 4.93 -24.15 2.94
N PRO A 73 4.30 -23.61 4.00
CA PRO A 73 2.85 -23.59 4.16
C PRO A 73 2.13 -22.89 3.00
N TYR A 74 2.80 -21.93 2.36
CA TYR A 74 2.26 -21.16 1.25
C TYR A 74 3.26 -21.04 0.10
N VAL A 75 2.87 -21.55 -1.07
CA VAL A 75 3.64 -21.44 -2.31
C VAL A 75 2.89 -20.50 -3.25
N ALA A 76 3.50 -19.36 -3.55
CA ALA A 76 2.94 -18.44 -4.54
C ALA A 76 2.94 -19.12 -5.92
N PRO A 77 1.78 -19.22 -6.61
CA PRO A 77 1.66 -19.99 -7.86
C PRO A 77 2.52 -19.44 -9.00
N PHE A 78 2.82 -18.13 -8.99
CA PHE A 78 3.67 -17.46 -9.99
C PHE A 78 5.13 -17.26 -9.54
N GLY A 79 5.47 -17.66 -8.31
CA GLY A 79 6.82 -17.60 -7.75
C GLY A 79 7.58 -16.28 -8.02
N ILE A 80 8.85 -16.42 -8.40
CA ILE A 80 9.78 -15.32 -8.69
C ILE A 80 9.37 -14.53 -9.95
N TYR A 81 8.86 -15.21 -10.97
CA TYR A 81 8.46 -14.58 -12.23
C TYR A 81 7.30 -13.59 -12.01
N GLY A 82 6.32 -13.97 -11.19
CA GLY A 82 5.22 -13.08 -10.79
C GLY A 82 5.73 -11.82 -10.08
N SER A 83 6.77 -11.94 -9.25
CA SER A 83 7.37 -10.79 -8.58
C SER A 83 8.09 -9.84 -9.54
N TYR A 84 8.80 -10.36 -10.54
CA TYR A 84 9.42 -9.52 -11.57
C TYR A 84 8.38 -8.81 -12.44
N VAL A 85 7.33 -9.51 -12.87
CA VAL A 85 6.23 -8.91 -13.66
C VAL A 85 5.52 -7.83 -12.85
N ALA A 86 5.21 -8.09 -11.58
CA ALA A 86 4.59 -7.11 -10.68
C ALA A 86 5.50 -5.90 -10.45
N LEU A 87 6.82 -6.10 -10.31
CA LEU A 87 7.78 -5.02 -10.14
C LEU A 87 7.84 -4.13 -11.39
N VAL A 88 7.89 -4.74 -12.57
CA VAL A 88 7.83 -4.01 -13.86
C VAL A 88 6.51 -3.25 -13.98
N ALA A 89 5.38 -3.87 -13.64
CA ALA A 89 4.08 -3.22 -13.65
C ALA A 89 4.01 -2.04 -12.67
N CYS A 90 4.55 -2.16 -11.46
CA CYS A 90 4.63 -1.06 -10.49
C CYS A 90 5.49 0.10 -11.00
N VAL A 91 6.62 -0.18 -11.66
CA VAL A 91 7.46 0.84 -12.28
C VAL A 91 6.73 1.53 -13.42
N LEU A 92 6.06 0.76 -14.29
CA LEU A 92 5.24 1.32 -15.37
C LEU A 92 4.13 2.20 -14.81
N ILE A 93 3.37 1.74 -13.82
CA ILE A 93 2.31 2.52 -13.18
C ILE A 93 2.88 3.81 -12.57
N ALA A 94 4.03 3.75 -11.91
CA ALA A 94 4.69 4.94 -11.36
C ALA A 94 5.05 5.96 -12.46
N LEU A 95 5.51 5.50 -13.63
CA LEU A 95 5.82 6.35 -14.78
C LEU A 95 4.56 6.93 -15.42
N THR A 96 3.55 6.11 -15.70
CA THR A 96 2.31 6.55 -16.37
C THR A 96 1.49 7.50 -15.48
N LYS A 97 1.54 7.32 -14.16
CA LYS A 97 0.82 8.16 -13.19
C LYS A 97 1.27 9.63 -13.20
N ASN A 98 2.46 9.94 -13.73
CA ASN A 98 3.00 11.30 -13.76
C ASN A 98 3.13 11.89 -15.18
N TYR A 99 2.44 11.32 -16.17
CA TYR A 99 2.47 11.81 -17.57
C TYR A 99 2.02 13.28 -17.71
N ASP A 100 1.14 13.74 -16.82
CA ASP A 100 0.58 15.11 -16.85
C ASP A 100 1.63 16.22 -16.66
N VAL A 101 2.80 15.91 -16.07
CA VAL A 101 3.91 16.86 -15.88
C VAL A 101 4.55 17.28 -17.21
N PHE A 102 4.49 16.43 -18.23
CA PHE A 102 5.07 16.73 -19.54
C PHE A 102 4.10 17.47 -20.47
N VAL A 103 2.78 17.43 -20.19
CA VAL A 103 1.75 18.01 -21.05
C VAL A 103 1.26 19.37 -20.52
N GLY A 104 1.33 19.62 -19.21
CA GLY A 104 0.88 20.88 -18.61
C GLY A 104 1.93 22.00 -18.62
N HIS A 105 1.86 22.93 -19.58
CA HIS A 105 2.46 24.29 -19.55
C HIS A 105 3.80 24.45 -18.82
N GLY A 106 4.82 23.70 -19.24
CA GLY A 106 6.22 23.97 -18.93
C GLY A 106 6.69 23.69 -17.50
N LEU A 107 7.96 23.27 -17.40
CA LEU A 107 8.66 22.88 -16.17
C LEU A 107 8.64 23.93 -15.03
N ALA A 108 8.41 25.21 -15.34
CA ALA A 108 8.52 26.30 -14.38
C ALA A 108 7.33 26.42 -13.40
N LYS A 109 6.11 25.97 -13.76
CA LYS A 109 4.91 26.13 -12.91
C LYS A 109 4.52 24.87 -12.13
N ASN A 110 4.95 23.70 -12.60
CA ASN A 110 4.56 22.38 -12.07
C ASN A 110 5.68 21.64 -11.33
N TYR A 111 6.61 22.36 -10.69
CA TYR A 111 7.70 21.76 -9.91
C TYR A 111 7.17 20.86 -8.77
N LYS A 112 6.01 21.16 -8.19
CA LYS A 112 5.41 20.33 -7.14
C LYS A 112 5.02 18.95 -7.66
N THR A 113 4.40 18.88 -8.84
CA THR A 113 3.97 17.63 -9.48
C THR A 113 5.15 16.84 -10.02
N PHE A 114 6.19 17.53 -10.50
CA PHE A 114 7.46 16.91 -10.86
C PHE A 114 8.14 16.26 -9.66
N ILE A 115 8.29 17.02 -8.56
CA ILE A 115 8.89 16.49 -7.33
C ILE A 115 8.03 15.34 -6.80
N THR A 116 6.71 15.49 -6.63
CA THR A 116 5.88 14.41 -6.07
C THR A 116 5.89 13.14 -6.92
N GLY A 117 5.86 13.21 -8.24
CA GLY A 117 5.86 11.98 -9.04
C GLY A 117 7.24 11.39 -9.32
N TYR A 118 8.33 12.15 -9.19
CA TYR A 118 9.70 11.59 -9.28
C TYR A 118 10.32 11.28 -7.92
N ILE A 119 9.74 11.69 -6.79
CA ILE A 119 10.30 11.44 -5.46
C ILE A 119 10.39 9.95 -5.11
N GLY A 120 9.57 9.11 -5.75
CA GLY A 120 9.61 7.66 -5.54
C GLY A 120 10.96 7.02 -5.89
N ILE A 121 11.63 7.51 -6.94
CA ILE A 121 12.94 6.99 -7.38
C ILE A 121 14.06 7.31 -6.37
N PRO A 122 14.34 8.58 -6.00
CA PRO A 122 15.35 8.91 -5.01
C PRO A 122 14.98 8.45 -3.61
N ILE A 123 13.69 8.35 -3.23
CA ILE A 123 13.30 7.70 -1.97
C ILE A 123 13.66 6.21 -2.01
N TYR A 124 13.33 5.49 -3.08
CA TYR A 124 13.64 4.08 -3.21
C TYR A 124 15.16 3.82 -3.23
N LEU A 125 15.91 4.62 -3.99
CA LEU A 125 17.37 4.59 -3.97
C LEU A 125 17.90 4.95 -2.58
N GLY A 126 17.37 5.99 -1.94
CA GLY A 126 17.74 6.40 -0.59
C GLY A 126 17.43 5.32 0.45
N LEU A 127 16.35 4.55 0.30
CA LEU A 127 16.02 3.44 1.18
C LEU A 127 16.96 2.26 0.96
N ILE A 128 17.27 1.90 -0.30
CA ILE A 128 18.18 0.80 -0.61
C ILE A 128 19.62 1.16 -0.24
N PHE A 129 20.11 2.31 -0.67
CA PHE A 129 21.46 2.77 -0.34
C PHE A 129 21.56 3.10 1.14
N GLY A 130 20.54 3.71 1.75
CA GLY A 130 20.47 3.95 3.19
C GLY A 130 20.49 2.65 3.99
N HIS A 131 19.69 1.66 3.61
CA HIS A 131 19.73 0.33 4.23
C HIS A 131 21.11 -0.32 4.05
N LYS A 132 21.68 -0.26 2.85
CA LYS A 132 23.01 -0.82 2.55
C LYS A 132 24.15 -0.12 3.32
N ILE A 133 24.03 1.18 3.56
CA ILE A 133 25.02 1.99 4.30
C ILE A 133 24.85 1.81 5.83
N VAL A 134 23.61 1.80 6.34
CA VAL A 134 23.30 1.66 7.77
C VAL A 134 23.57 0.24 8.25
N THR A 135 23.13 -0.77 7.51
CA THR A 135 23.34 -2.17 7.88
C THR A 135 24.76 -2.64 7.55
N LYS A 136 25.55 -1.85 6.79
CA LYS A 136 26.91 -2.21 6.31
C LYS A 136 27.01 -3.66 5.83
N SER A 137 25.91 -4.20 5.30
CA SER A 137 25.85 -5.60 4.90
C SER A 137 26.62 -5.73 3.59
N ARG A 138 27.83 -6.29 3.68
CA ARG A 138 28.45 -6.99 2.55
C ARG A 138 27.35 -7.92 2.05
N GLY A 139 26.84 -7.71 0.83
CA GLY A 139 25.65 -8.40 0.34
C GLY A 139 25.73 -9.88 0.68
N PHE A 140 24.90 -10.33 1.62
CA PHE A 140 24.96 -11.69 2.13
C PHE A 140 24.77 -12.61 0.94
N LYS A 141 25.65 -13.62 0.82
CA LYS A 141 25.43 -14.66 -0.17
C LYS A 141 24.07 -15.29 0.14
N PRO A 142 23.25 -15.61 -0.87
CA PRO A 142 21.97 -16.29 -0.66
C PRO A 142 22.05 -17.54 0.25
N CYS A 143 23.24 -18.17 0.32
CA CYS A 143 23.54 -19.33 1.18
C CYS A 143 23.76 -19.00 2.67
N GLU A 144 24.02 -17.76 3.05
CA GLU A 144 24.31 -17.33 4.44
C GLU A 144 23.11 -16.65 5.12
N VAL A 145 21.99 -16.52 4.41
CA VAL A 145 20.77 -15.92 4.94
C VAL A 145 20.13 -16.88 5.94
N ASP A 146 19.95 -16.47 7.18
CA ASP A 146 19.28 -17.29 8.18
C ASP A 146 17.76 -17.32 7.92
N LEU A 147 17.26 -18.48 7.46
CA LEU A 147 15.83 -18.72 7.22
C LEU A 147 15.17 -19.57 8.31
N PHE A 148 15.94 -20.05 9.30
CA PHE A 148 15.51 -21.07 10.26
C PHE A 148 15.33 -20.53 11.67
N THR A 149 16.01 -19.44 12.03
CA THR A 149 15.86 -18.84 13.36
C THR A 149 14.43 -18.33 13.61
N GLY A 150 13.80 -18.84 14.68
CA GLY A 150 12.44 -18.49 15.09
C GLY A 150 11.33 -19.34 14.45
N LYS A 151 11.69 -20.26 13.53
CA LYS A 151 10.72 -21.20 12.93
C LYS A 151 10.14 -22.16 13.98
N ASP A 152 10.93 -22.56 14.97
CA ASP A 152 10.55 -23.51 16.01
C ASP A 152 9.39 -23.04 16.90
N ILE A 153 9.30 -21.73 17.14
CA ILE A 153 8.23 -21.12 17.92
C ILE A 153 6.92 -21.12 17.11
N ILE A 154 7.02 -20.77 15.83
CA ILE A 154 5.88 -20.67 14.91
C ILE A 154 5.30 -22.05 14.61
N ASP A 155 6.15 -23.03 14.31
CA ASP A 155 5.72 -24.41 14.04
C ASP A 155 4.93 -24.97 15.25
N ARG A 156 5.37 -24.68 16.48
CA ARG A 156 4.68 -25.08 17.72
C ARG A 156 3.32 -24.39 17.89
N GLU A 157 3.22 -23.10 17.56
CA GLU A 157 1.96 -22.37 17.59
C GLU A 157 0.97 -22.88 16.53
N GLU A 158 1.45 -23.21 15.34
CA GLU A 158 0.65 -23.80 14.26
C GLU A 158 0.12 -25.19 14.64
N GLU A 159 0.97 -26.05 15.23
CA GLU A 159 0.55 -27.35 15.77
C GLU A 159 -0.54 -27.20 16.84
N ALA A 160 -0.40 -26.23 17.75
CA ALA A 160 -1.40 -25.94 18.78
C ALA A 160 -2.73 -25.44 18.18
N PHE A 161 -2.66 -24.58 17.16
CA PHE A 161 -3.85 -24.09 16.45
C PHE A 161 -4.56 -25.21 15.68
N LEU A 162 -3.82 -26.08 14.98
CA LEU A 162 -4.35 -27.22 14.25
C LEU A 162 -5.00 -28.23 15.20
N ALA A 163 -4.39 -28.50 16.35
CA ALA A 163 -4.97 -29.34 17.40
C ALA A 163 -6.27 -28.74 17.96
N HIS A 164 -6.31 -27.42 18.18
CA HIS A 164 -7.54 -26.73 18.59
C HIS A 164 -8.63 -26.81 17.50
N GLN A 165 -8.26 -26.62 16.23
CA GLN A 165 -9.19 -26.72 15.11
C GLN A 165 -9.71 -28.15 14.91
N ALA A 166 -8.89 -29.18 15.14
CA ALA A 166 -9.31 -30.58 15.11
C ALA A 166 -10.31 -30.89 16.23
N ALA A 167 -10.05 -30.43 17.46
CA ALA A 167 -10.98 -30.57 18.58
C ALA A 167 -12.32 -29.83 18.34
N LEU A 168 -12.26 -28.64 17.72
CA LEU A 168 -13.47 -27.91 17.30
C LEU A 168 -14.20 -28.65 16.17
N ARG A 169 -13.50 -29.25 15.20
CA ARG A 169 -14.13 -30.07 14.15
C ARG A 169 -14.78 -31.33 14.70
N GLU A 170 -14.19 -31.98 15.70
CA GLU A 170 -14.78 -33.14 16.38
C GLU A 170 -16.07 -32.77 17.13
N THR A 171 -16.10 -31.60 17.75
CA THR A 171 -17.29 -31.08 18.46
C THR A 171 -18.36 -30.50 17.52
N ASP A 172 -17.97 -29.83 16.43
CA ASP A 172 -18.88 -29.29 15.41
C ASP A 172 -19.43 -30.37 14.46
N GLY A 173 -18.69 -31.47 14.23
CA GLY A 173 -19.17 -32.63 13.47
C GLY A 173 -20.44 -33.27 14.05
N ALA A 174 -20.75 -33.00 15.31
CA ALA A 174 -22.00 -33.41 15.96
C ALA A 174 -23.19 -32.46 15.71
N ARG A 175 -23.00 -31.28 15.11
CA ARG A 175 -24.04 -30.23 15.01
C ARG A 175 -24.46 -29.94 13.57
N ASN A 176 -25.55 -30.59 13.14
CA ASN A 176 -26.24 -30.48 11.85
C ASN A 176 -26.72 -29.05 11.41
N LYS A 177 -26.37 -27.99 12.14
CA LYS A 177 -26.78 -26.59 11.87
C LYS A 177 -25.80 -25.84 10.95
N GLY A 178 -24.61 -26.38 10.66
CA GLY A 178 -23.59 -25.73 9.84
C GLY A 178 -23.89 -25.68 8.33
N TRP A 179 -24.64 -26.65 7.81
CA TRP A 179 -24.92 -26.75 6.37
C TRP A 179 -25.82 -25.61 5.84
N PHE A 180 -26.83 -25.21 6.62
CA PHE A 180 -27.77 -24.15 6.24
C PHE A 180 -27.09 -22.77 6.19
N TYR A 181 -26.19 -22.47 7.14
CA TYR A 181 -25.48 -21.20 7.20
C TYR A 181 -24.49 -21.03 6.04
N ARG A 182 -23.77 -22.11 5.69
CA ARG A 182 -22.80 -22.11 4.58
C ARG A 182 -23.47 -21.99 3.21
N THR A 183 -24.62 -22.63 3.02
CA THR A 183 -25.27 -22.72 1.71
C THR A 183 -26.16 -21.51 1.43
N PHE A 184 -26.95 -21.06 2.40
CA PHE A 184 -27.96 -20.03 2.16
C PHE A 184 -27.57 -18.64 2.68
N ILE A 185 -26.94 -18.56 3.87
CA ILE A 185 -26.69 -17.26 4.51
C ILE A 185 -25.39 -16.61 4.01
N SER A 186 -24.33 -17.39 3.76
CA SER A 186 -23.05 -16.87 3.26
C SER A 186 -23.11 -16.27 1.84
N TRP A 187 -24.15 -16.55 1.07
CA TRP A 187 -24.35 -15.99 -0.27
C TRP A 187 -25.29 -14.76 -0.27
N LEU A 188 -26.05 -14.58 0.82
CA LEU A 188 -27.04 -13.51 0.98
C LEU A 188 -26.43 -12.25 1.65
N PHE A 189 -25.17 -12.29 2.05
CA PHE A 189 -24.41 -11.17 2.61
C PHE A 189 -23.01 -11.14 1.98
#